data_AF-A0A7G2LY50-F1
#
_entry.id   AF-A0A7G2LY50-F1
#
_cell.length_a   1.000
_cell.length_b   1.000
_cell.length_c   1.000
_cell.angle_alpha   90.00
_cell.angle_beta   90.00
_cell.angle_gamma   90.00
#
_symmetry.space_group_name_H-M   'P 1'
#
loop_
_entity.id
_entity.type
_entity.pdbx_description
1 polymer ?
#
loop_
_entity_poly.entity_id
_entity_poly.type
_entity_poly.pdbx_seq_one_letter_code
_entity_poly.pdbx_strand_id
1 'polypeptide(L)'
;MKFTLSWLKDHLDTTASIDEITYALTDLGLEVEGVENPAAKLADFTLGYVQSAEKHPDADRLNVCQVETDEGVMQIICGAPNARAGITVVVAKPGVYVPGIDTT
;
A
#
# COMPACT_ATOMS: atom_id res chain seq x y z
N MET A 1 -6.51 14.64 15.20
CA MET A 1 -7.16 14.42 13.88
C MET A 1 -6.08 14.12 12.85
N LYS A 2 -6.26 13.18 11.92
CA LYS A 2 -5.28 12.88 10.85
C LYS A 2 -5.79 13.37 9.50
N PHE A 3 -4.88 13.86 8.65
CA PHE A 3 -5.15 14.25 7.26
C PHE A 3 -3.87 14.08 6.42
N THR A 4 -3.98 14.14 5.09
CA THR A 4 -2.83 14.02 4.20
C THR A 4 -2.24 15.39 3.86
N LEU A 5 -0.92 15.46 3.69
CA LEU A 5 -0.25 16.69 3.26
C LEU A 5 -0.73 17.16 1.89
N SER A 6 -1.02 16.24 0.97
CA SER A 6 -1.55 16.58 -0.37
C SER A 6 -2.89 17.31 -0.27
N TRP A 7 -3.82 16.80 0.53
CA TRP A 7 -5.12 17.43 0.74
C TRP A 7 -5.00 18.82 1.36
N LEU A 8 -4.08 19.01 2.32
CA LEU A 8 -3.82 20.33 2.89
C LEU A 8 -3.29 21.30 1.82
N LYS A 9 -2.38 20.85 0.96
CA LYS A 9 -1.82 21.65 -0.14
C LYS A 9 -2.85 22.01 -1.21
N ASP A 10 -3.91 21.23 -1.39
CA ASP A 10 -5.02 21.61 -2.28
C ASP A 10 -5.76 22.88 -1.80
N HIS A 11 -5.58 23.26 -0.52
CA HIS A 11 -6.23 24.41 0.10
C HIS A 11 -5.25 25.54 0.46
N LEU A 12 -3.95 25.37 0.19
CA LEU A 12 -2.90 26.32 0.54
C LEU A 12 -1.98 26.54 -0.66
N ASP A 13 -1.85 27.79 -1.10
CA ASP A 13 -0.79 28.15 -2.05
C ASP A 13 0.53 28.36 -1.27
N THR A 14 1.39 27.34 -1.27
CA THR A 14 2.64 27.35 -0.51
C THR A 14 3.69 26.40 -1.07
N THR A 15 4.96 26.78 -0.93
CA THR A 15 6.13 25.94 -1.19
C THR A 15 6.77 25.38 0.09
N ALA A 16 6.14 25.61 1.25
CA ALA A 16 6.68 25.19 2.53
C ALA A 16 6.90 23.66 2.58
N SER A 17 8.01 23.30 3.21
CA SER A 17 8.37 21.93 3.59
C SER A 17 7.45 21.40 4.68
N ILE A 18 7.50 20.09 4.91
CA ILE A 18 6.70 19.46 5.96
C ILE A 18 7.06 19.98 7.35
N ASP A 19 8.36 20.23 7.60
CA ASP A 19 8.86 20.72 8.89
C ASP A 19 8.41 22.16 9.17
N GLU A 20 8.39 23.01 8.14
CA GLU A 20 7.87 24.38 8.27
C GLU A 20 6.36 24.39 8.55
N ILE A 21 5.60 23.50 7.90
CA ILE A 21 4.16 23.37 8.11
C ILE A 21 3.87 22.87 9.52
N THR A 22 4.56 21.82 10.01
CA THR A 22 4.32 21.28 11.36
C THR A 22 4.71 22.27 12.46
N TYR A 23 5.79 23.02 12.25
CA TYR A 23 6.17 24.12 13.14
C TYR A 23 5.08 25.20 13.19
N ALA A 24 4.63 25.69 12.03
CA ALA A 24 3.59 26.73 11.95
C ALA A 24 2.26 26.29 12.57
N LEU A 25 1.84 25.03 12.36
CA LEU A 25 0.65 24.47 13.01
C LEU A 25 0.78 24.51 14.54
N THR A 26 1.92 24.05 15.06
CA THR A 26 2.16 24.02 16.51
C THR A 26 2.20 25.43 17.11
N ASP A 27 2.85 26.39 16.43
CA ASP A 27 2.91 27.80 16.84
C ASP A 27 1.51 28.45 16.87
N LEU A 28 0.62 28.06 15.97
CA LEU A 28 -0.78 28.48 15.93
C LEU A 28 -1.67 27.79 16.99
N GLY A 29 -1.10 26.91 17.83
CA GLY A 29 -1.83 26.14 18.84
C GLY A 29 -2.50 24.87 18.30
N LEU A 30 -2.16 24.43 17.08
CA LEU A 30 -2.58 23.17 16.48
C LEU A 30 -1.45 22.14 16.64
N GLU A 31 -1.34 21.55 17.82
CA GLU A 31 -0.29 20.59 18.15
C GLU A 31 -0.23 19.41 17.17
N VAL A 32 0.98 19.10 16.70
CA VAL A 32 1.24 17.97 15.79
C VAL A 32 1.84 16.82 16.58
N GLU A 33 1.02 15.80 16.87
CA GLU A 33 1.45 14.61 17.62
C GLU A 33 2.42 13.70 16.85
N GLY A 34 2.40 13.75 15.51
CA GLY A 34 3.28 12.93 14.70
C GLY A 34 3.07 13.06 13.20
N VAL A 35 4.10 12.65 12.46
CA VAL A 35 4.11 12.60 10.99
C VAL A 35 4.47 11.19 10.57
N GLU A 36 3.66 10.61 9.70
CA GLU A 36 3.87 9.28 9.14
C GLU A 36 4.04 9.40 7.62
N ASN A 37 4.98 8.63 7.05
CA ASN A 37 5.16 8.52 5.60
C ASN A 37 4.85 7.08 5.13
N PRO A 38 3.58 6.78 4.79
CA PRO A 38 3.19 5.47 4.30
C PRO A 38 3.91 5.05 3.02
N ALA A 39 4.27 6.01 2.15
CA ALA A 39 4.93 5.72 0.88
C ALA A 39 6.34 5.13 1.10
N ALA A 40 7.10 5.69 2.05
CA ALA A 40 8.40 5.13 2.42
C ALA A 40 8.25 3.75 3.08
N LYS A 41 7.25 3.58 3.94
CA LYS A 41 7.00 2.31 4.66
C LYS A 41 6.56 1.16 3.74
N LEU A 42 5.95 1.48 2.60
CA LEU A 42 5.39 0.51 1.66
C LEU A 42 6.13 0.50 0.31
N ALA A 43 7.35 1.05 0.25
CA ALA A 43 8.09 1.23 -0.99
C ALA A 43 8.44 -0.08 -1.71
N ASP A 44 8.59 -1.19 -0.98
CA ASP A 44 8.95 -2.50 -1.52
C ASP A 44 7.75 -3.24 -2.16
N PHE A 45 6.54 -2.73 -1.98
CA PHE A 45 5.34 -3.29 -2.60
C PHE A 45 5.20 -2.80 -4.03
N THR A 46 4.80 -3.70 -4.92
CA THR A 46 4.62 -3.39 -6.35
C THR A 46 3.17 -3.61 -6.76
N LEU A 47 2.77 -3.05 -7.90
CA LEU A 47 1.47 -3.35 -8.49
C LEU A 47 1.57 -4.62 -9.33
N GLY A 48 0.52 -5.43 -9.29
CA GLY A 48 0.37 -6.58 -10.18
C GLY A 48 -1.04 -6.64 -10.77
N TYR A 49 -1.20 -7.39 -11.86
CA TYR A 49 -2.48 -7.61 -12.52
C TYR A 49 -2.82 -9.10 -12.55
N VAL A 50 -3.99 -9.48 -12.03
CA VAL A 50 -4.40 -10.88 -12.00
C VAL A 50 -4.93 -11.29 -13.37
N GLN A 51 -4.14 -12.06 -14.13
CA GLN A 51 -4.53 -12.59 -15.45
C GLN A 51 -5.56 -13.71 -15.31
N SER A 52 -5.35 -14.62 -14.36
CA SER A 52 -6.29 -15.71 -14.06
C SER A 52 -6.30 -16.03 -12.57
N ALA A 53 -7.41 -16.59 -12.09
CA ALA A 53 -7.59 -17.07 -10.72
C ALA A 53 -8.47 -18.32 -10.74
N GLU A 54 -7.89 -19.47 -10.41
CA GLU A 54 -8.55 -20.78 -10.44
C GLU A 54 -8.58 -21.40 -9.06
N LYS A 55 -9.53 -22.31 -8.83
CA LYS A 55 -9.64 -22.99 -7.53
C LYS A 55 -8.41 -23.86 -7.28
N HIS A 56 -7.86 -23.79 -6.07
CA HIS A 56 -6.78 -24.70 -5.69
C HIS A 56 -7.31 -26.15 -5.64
N PRO A 57 -6.64 -27.13 -6.29
CA PRO A 57 -7.12 -28.51 -6.38
C PRO A 57 -7.27 -29.18 -5.01
N ASP A 58 -6.35 -28.88 -4.09
CA ASP A 58 -6.31 -29.49 -2.76
C ASP A 58 -6.81 -28.59 -1.62
N ALA A 59 -7.40 -27.42 -1.92
CA ALA A 59 -7.79 -26.47 -0.88
C ALA A 59 -9.03 -25.63 -1.21
N ASP A 60 -10.11 -25.87 -0.48
CA ASP A 60 -11.42 -25.21 -0.68
C ASP A 60 -11.43 -23.71 -0.39
N ARG A 61 -10.39 -23.15 0.23
CA ARG A 61 -10.33 -21.72 0.60
C ARG A 61 -9.28 -20.94 -0.17
N LEU A 62 -8.55 -21.58 -1.09
CA LEU A 62 -7.44 -20.99 -1.81
C LEU A 62 -7.73 -20.95 -3.31
N ASN A 63 -7.14 -19.95 -3.97
CA ASN A 63 -7.07 -19.83 -5.41
C ASN A 63 -5.61 -19.83 -5.86
N VAL A 64 -5.35 -20.40 -7.02
CA VAL A 64 -4.08 -20.29 -7.76
C VAL A 64 -4.24 -19.12 -8.73
N CYS A 65 -3.51 -18.03 -8.49
CA CYS A 65 -3.57 -16.83 -9.33
C CYS A 65 -2.33 -16.74 -10.21
N GLN A 66 -2.51 -16.43 -11.50
CA GLN A 66 -1.41 -15.98 -12.37
C GLN A 66 -1.43 -14.45 -12.38
N VAL A 67 -0.38 -13.84 -11.83
CA VAL A 67 -0.29 -12.40 -11.61
C VAL A 67 0.88 -11.84 -12.42
N GLU A 68 0.59 -10.91 -13.32
CA GLU A 68 1.60 -10.14 -14.02
C GLU A 68 2.19 -9.10 -13.07
N THR A 69 3.50 -9.19 -12.83
CA THR A 69 4.26 -8.27 -11.98
C THR A 69 5.31 -7.52 -12.79
N ASP A 70 6.07 -6.66 -12.14
CA ASP A 70 7.24 -5.98 -12.72
C ASP A 70 8.41 -6.92 -13.05
N GLU A 71 8.35 -8.18 -12.64
CA GLU A 71 9.34 -9.23 -12.92
C GLU A 71 8.79 -10.34 -13.85
N GLY A 72 7.59 -10.16 -14.39
CA GLY A 72 6.91 -11.11 -15.26
C GLY A 72 5.73 -11.81 -14.58
N VAL A 73 5.20 -12.86 -15.20
CA VAL A 73 4.04 -13.58 -14.65
C VAL A 73 4.48 -14.51 -13.53
N MET A 74 3.91 -14.34 -12.35
CA MET A 74 4.15 -15.15 -11.15
C MET A 74 2.89 -15.90 -10.73
N GLN A 75 3.08 -17.13 -10.26
CA GLN A 75 2.01 -17.90 -9.62
C GLN A 75 1.94 -17.54 -8.12
N ILE A 76 0.79 -17.04 -7.68
CA ILE A 76 0.56 -16.64 -6.28
C ILE A 76 -0.68 -17.36 -5.74
N ILE A 77 -0.53 -18.05 -4.59
CA ILE A 77 -1.65 -18.67 -3.88
C ILE A 77 -2.34 -17.61 -3.02
N CYS A 78 -3.63 -17.37 -3.26
CA CYS A 78 -4.39 -16.35 -2.54
C CYS A 78 -5.64 -16.93 -1.88
N GLY A 79 -5.83 -16.64 -0.59
CA GLY A 79 -7.03 -17.02 0.17
C GLY A 79 -8.12 -15.95 0.24
N ALA A 80 -7.91 -14.77 -0.36
CA ALA A 80 -8.86 -13.67 -0.28
C ALA A 80 -10.10 -13.98 -1.14
N PRO A 81 -11.33 -13.79 -0.62
CA PRO A 81 -12.56 -14.15 -1.32
C PRO A 81 -12.84 -13.28 -2.55
N ASN A 82 -12.16 -12.13 -2.68
CA ASN A 82 -12.28 -11.21 -3.80
C ASN A 82 -11.20 -11.41 -4.88
N ALA A 83 -10.28 -12.37 -4.71
CA ALA A 83 -9.26 -12.70 -5.71
C ALA A 83 -9.91 -13.29 -6.97
N ARG A 84 -9.80 -12.58 -8.09
CA ARG A 84 -10.42 -12.94 -9.37
C ARG A 84 -9.60 -12.37 -10.52
N ALA A 85 -9.75 -12.94 -11.72
CA ALA A 85 -9.15 -12.37 -12.93
C ALA A 85 -9.62 -10.93 -13.18
N GLY A 86 -8.74 -10.11 -13.75
CA GLY A 86 -9.06 -8.76 -14.23
C GLY A 86 -8.89 -7.64 -13.20
N ILE A 87 -8.32 -7.91 -12.03
CA ILE A 87 -8.10 -6.89 -10.98
C ILE A 87 -6.62 -6.52 -10.87
N THR A 88 -6.36 -5.24 -10.57
CA THR A 88 -5.06 -4.78 -10.09
C THR A 88 -4.95 -5.02 -8.60
N VAL A 89 -3.80 -5.54 -8.16
CA VAL A 89 -3.50 -5.88 -6.76
C VAL A 89 -2.16 -5.28 -6.36
N VAL A 90 -1.91 -5.27 -5.05
CA VAL A 90 -0.60 -4.98 -4.49
C VAL A 90 0.12 -6.31 -4.23
N VAL A 91 1.37 -6.41 -4.66
CA VAL A 91 2.21 -7.60 -4.56
C VAL A 91 3.35 -7.34 -3.58
N ALA A 92 3.44 -8.19 -2.56
CA ALA A 92 4.63 -8.35 -1.74
C ALA A 92 5.42 -9.54 -2.30
N LYS A 93 6.64 -9.30 -2.76
CA LYS A 93 7.52 -10.36 -3.29
C LYS A 93 8.16 -11.14 -2.14
N PRO A 94 8.65 -12.38 -2.38
CA PRO A 94 9.40 -13.11 -1.36
C PRO A 94 10.52 -12.26 -0.76
N GLY A 95 10.59 -12.16 0.57
CA GLY A 95 11.56 -11.33 1.26
C GLY A 95 11.09 -9.90 1.58
N VAL A 96 9.89 -9.50 1.13
CA VAL A 96 9.29 -8.20 1.48
C VAL A 96 8.63 -8.29 2.86
N TYR A 97 9.04 -7.39 3.76
CA TYR A 97 8.43 -7.27 5.08
C TYR A 97 7.01 -6.68 5.00
N VAL A 98 6.05 -7.32 5.69
CA VAL A 98 4.65 -6.89 5.78
C VAL A 98 4.35 -6.31 7.16
N PRO A 99 4.24 -4.98 7.32
CA PRO A 99 4.14 -4.35 8.63
C PRO A 99 2.89 -4.69 9.45
N GLY A 100 1.78 -5.07 8.78
CA GLY A 100 0.51 -5.33 9.45
C GLY A 100 0.45 -6.66 10.20
N ILE A 101 1.33 -7.61 9.83
CA ILE A 101 1.39 -8.96 10.41
C ILE A 101 2.81 -9.31 10.90
N ASP A 102 3.73 -8.35 10.87
CA ASP A 102 5.11 -8.44 11.35
C ASP A 102 5.85 -9.69 10.84
N THR A 103 5.88 -9.86 9.51
CA THR A 103 6.49 -11.03 8.87
C THR A 103 7.21 -10.67 7.57
N THR A 104 8.11 -11.55 7.11
CA THR A 104 8.88 -11.42 5.86
C THR A 104 8.67 -12.65 4.99
#